data_AF-A0A803QU61-F1
#
_entry.id   AF-A0A803QU61-F1
#
_cell.length_a   1.000
_cell.length_b   1.000
_cell.length_c   1.000
_cell.angle_alpha   90.00
_cell.angle_beta   90.00
_cell.angle_gamma   90.00
#
_symmetry.space_group_name_H-M   'P 1'
#
loop_
_entity.id
_entity.type
_entity.pdbx_description
1 polymer ?
#
loop_
_entity_poly.entity_id
_entity_poly.type
_entity_poly.pdbx_seq_one_letter_code
_entity_poly.pdbx_strand_id
1 'polypeptide(L)'
;MQINVFTLCSGLKFLGYLMILLVAAIIAVSYYAVVVFICGNQLLRGGLHSFFGFSVIIIFHALLILLLWSYFRVVFKNPGTVPENWKPSVEEDNLQASTHPTHSDQVAPDASPSTQSLDGIERRQPGYCTHCQIGKSPRCHHCSVCQRCVLKMDHHCIWVVNCVGAQNYKFFLLFLFLIWPFH
;
A
#
# COMPACT_ATOMS: atom_id res chain seq x y z
N MET A 1 24.89 8.42 -23.09
CA MET A 1 23.88 9.25 -22.43
C MET A 1 23.65 8.70 -21.04
N GLN A 2 24.13 9.37 -19.99
CA GLN A 2 23.78 9.00 -18.61
C GLN A 2 22.40 9.62 -18.31
N ILE A 3 21.39 8.76 -18.17
CA ILE A 3 20.04 9.20 -17.86
C ILE A 3 20.04 9.70 -16.41
N ASN A 4 19.84 10.99 -16.20
CA ASN A 4 19.76 11.58 -14.87
C ASN A 4 18.57 10.97 -14.12
N VAL A 5 18.84 10.31 -13.00
CA VAL A 5 17.82 9.69 -12.12
C VAL A 5 16.73 10.69 -11.72
N PHE A 6 17.09 11.97 -11.58
CA PHE A 6 16.15 13.06 -11.32
C PHE A 6 15.15 13.28 -12.47
N THR A 7 15.61 13.23 -13.72
CA THR A 7 14.74 13.36 -14.91
C THR A 7 13.82 12.15 -15.05
N LEU A 8 14.32 10.94 -14.74
CA LEU A 8 13.52 9.71 -14.73
C LEU A 8 12.42 9.76 -13.65
N CYS A 9 12.72 10.26 -12.45
CA CYS A 9 11.74 10.45 -11.37
C CYS A 9 10.67 11.50 -11.73
N SER A 10 11.08 12.58 -12.40
CA SER A 10 10.13 13.62 -12.87
C SER A 10 9.21 13.09 -13.98
N GLY A 11 9.77 12.32 -14.92
CA GLY A 11 9.00 11.66 -15.97
C GLY A 11 7.98 10.65 -15.42
N LEU A 12 8.33 9.93 -14.34
CA LEU A 12 7.40 8.98 -13.70
C LEU A 12 6.21 9.68 -13.03
N LYS A 13 6.41 10.87 -12.46
CA LYS A 13 5.32 11.71 -11.92
C LYS A 13 4.42 12.24 -13.03
N PHE A 14 5.00 12.72 -14.14
CA PHE A 14 4.25 13.16 -15.30
C PHE A 14 3.39 12.03 -15.89
N LEU A 15 3.98 10.84 -16.06
CA LEU A 15 3.25 9.65 -16.50
C LEU A 15 2.11 9.32 -15.53
N GLY A 16 2.35 9.46 -14.24
CA GLY A 16 1.32 9.36 -13.20
C GLY A 16 0.14 10.30 -13.45
N TYR A 17 0.37 11.60 -13.60
CA TYR A 17 -0.70 12.58 -13.87
C TYR A 17 -1.46 12.31 -15.17
N LEU A 18 -0.77 11.86 -16.23
CA LEU A 18 -1.41 11.44 -17.47
C LEU A 18 -2.37 10.27 -17.25
N MET A 19 -1.99 9.29 -16.43
CA MET A 19 -2.86 8.17 -16.06
C MET A 19 -4.07 8.63 -15.24
N ILE A 20 -3.93 9.61 -14.34
CA ILE A 20 -5.07 10.18 -13.62
C ILE A 20 -6.07 10.81 -14.62
N LEU A 21 -5.58 11.58 -15.58
CA LEU A 21 -6.44 12.19 -16.61
C LEU A 21 -7.15 11.15 -17.47
N LEU A 22 -6.45 10.08 -17.85
CA LEU A 22 -7.05 8.97 -18.59
C LEU A 22 -8.18 8.30 -17.80
N VAL A 23 -7.96 8.00 -16.52
CA VAL A 23 -8.99 7.41 -15.66
C VAL A 23 -10.17 8.37 -15.50
N ALA A 24 -9.93 9.66 -15.31
CA ALA A 24 -10.98 10.67 -15.23
C ALA A 24 -11.80 10.74 -16.54
N ALA A 25 -11.16 10.64 -17.70
CA ALA A 25 -11.84 10.60 -18.99
C ALA A 25 -12.71 9.33 -19.14
N ILE A 26 -12.20 8.16 -18.75
CA ILE A 26 -12.97 6.90 -18.75
C ILE A 26 -14.20 7.02 -17.83
N ILE A 27 -14.03 7.59 -16.64
CA ILE A 27 -15.14 7.86 -15.71
C ILE A 27 -16.16 8.82 -16.35
N ALA A 28 -15.71 9.90 -17.00
CA ALA A 28 -16.60 10.86 -17.63
C ALA A 28 -17.40 10.25 -18.80
N VAL A 29 -16.74 9.46 -19.65
CA VAL A 29 -17.39 8.78 -20.78
C VAL A 29 -18.38 7.72 -20.30
N SER A 30 -17.99 6.91 -19.30
CA SER A 30 -18.89 5.90 -18.72
C SER A 30 -20.08 6.54 -17.99
N TYR A 31 -19.86 7.63 -17.26
CA TYR A 31 -20.92 8.44 -16.66
C TYR A 31 -21.92 8.93 -17.71
N TYR A 32 -21.42 9.53 -18.80
CA TYR A 32 -22.27 10.01 -19.89
C TYR A 32 -23.09 8.87 -20.53
N ALA A 33 -22.45 7.74 -20.81
CA ALA A 33 -23.12 6.58 -21.40
C ALA A 33 -24.23 6.03 -20.48
N VAL A 34 -23.96 5.87 -19.18
CA VAL A 34 -24.95 5.32 -18.24
C VAL A 34 -26.08 6.31 -17.96
N VAL A 35 -25.74 7.55 -17.60
CA VAL A 35 -26.74 8.52 -17.12
C VAL A 35 -27.53 9.11 -18.27
N VAL A 36 -26.86 9.56 -19.34
CA VAL A 36 -27.51 10.29 -20.43
C VAL A 36 -28.07 9.33 -21.48
N PHE A 37 -27.26 8.38 -21.95
CA PHE A 37 -27.67 7.52 -23.07
C PHE A 37 -28.59 6.38 -22.63
N ILE A 38 -28.26 5.66 -21.55
CA ILE A 38 -29.05 4.52 -21.08
C ILE A 38 -30.23 4.98 -20.21
N CYS A 39 -29.95 5.66 -19.11
CA CYS A 39 -30.99 6.04 -18.15
C CYS A 39 -31.85 7.20 -18.65
N GLY A 40 -31.30 8.16 -19.40
CA GLY A 40 -32.08 9.24 -20.02
C GLY A 40 -33.16 8.71 -20.97
N ASN A 41 -32.81 7.74 -21.83
CA ASN A 41 -33.77 7.13 -22.75
C ASN A 41 -34.84 6.28 -22.00
N GLN A 42 -34.48 5.66 -20.87
CA GLN A 42 -35.42 4.92 -20.02
C GLN A 42 -36.38 5.83 -19.25
N LEU A 43 -35.90 6.98 -18.77
CA LEU A 43 -36.72 7.98 -18.07
C LEU A 43 -37.77 8.60 -19.00
N LEU A 44 -37.40 8.88 -20.25
CA LEU A 44 -38.28 9.48 -21.26
C LEU A 44 -39.42 8.54 -21.70
N ARG A 45 -39.24 7.21 -21.60
CA ARG A 45 -40.29 6.21 -21.91
C ARG A 45 -41.37 6.09 -20.82
N GLY A 46 -41.12 6.60 -19.61
CA GLY A 46 -42.09 6.58 -18.50
C GLY A 46 -42.38 5.17 -17.93
N GLY A 47 -43.29 5.11 -16.94
CA GLY A 47 -43.72 3.85 -16.30
C GLY A 47 -42.69 3.21 -15.37
N LEU A 48 -42.77 1.88 -15.18
CA LEU A 48 -41.89 1.09 -14.32
C LEU A 48 -40.39 1.22 -14.70
N HIS A 49 -40.08 1.41 -15.99
CA HIS A 49 -38.72 1.63 -16.46
C HIS A 49 -38.07 2.90 -15.89
N SER A 50 -38.87 3.94 -15.61
CA SER A 50 -38.38 5.17 -15.00
C SER A 50 -37.91 4.94 -13.56
N PHE A 51 -38.67 4.15 -12.77
CA PHE A 51 -38.28 3.79 -11.40
C PHE A 51 -36.95 3.00 -11.37
N PHE A 52 -36.83 1.97 -12.21
CA PHE A 52 -35.57 1.22 -12.34
C PHE A 52 -34.41 2.12 -12.79
N GLY A 53 -34.66 3.05 -13.72
CA GLY A 53 -33.68 4.05 -14.15
C GLY A 53 -33.17 4.92 -12.99
N PHE A 54 -34.07 5.44 -12.16
CA PHE A 54 -33.69 6.22 -10.96
C PHE A 54 -32.92 5.38 -9.94
N SER A 55 -33.33 4.15 -9.66
CA SER A 55 -32.61 3.27 -8.74
C SER A 55 -31.18 2.99 -9.24
N VAL A 56 -31.01 2.71 -10.54
CA VAL A 56 -29.70 2.51 -11.15
C VAL A 56 -28.84 3.76 -11.05
N ILE A 57 -29.39 4.95 -11.34
CA ILE A 57 -28.68 6.23 -11.20
C ILE A 57 -28.19 6.43 -9.77
N ILE A 58 -29.06 6.21 -8.77
CA ILE A 58 -28.72 6.41 -7.35
C ILE A 58 -27.59 5.47 -6.93
N ILE A 59 -27.72 4.17 -7.24
CA ILE A 59 -26.69 3.17 -6.92
C ILE A 59 -25.37 3.53 -7.60
N PHE A 60 -25.41 3.89 -8.88
CA PHE A 60 -24.24 4.27 -9.65
C PHE A 60 -23.53 5.50 -9.05
N HIS A 61 -24.27 6.54 -8.68
CA HIS A 61 -23.68 7.73 -8.05
C HIS A 61 -23.10 7.42 -6.67
N ALA A 62 -23.78 6.59 -5.86
CA ALA A 62 -23.27 6.18 -4.55
C ALA A 62 -21.93 5.42 -4.69
N LEU A 63 -21.86 4.47 -5.64
CA LEU A 63 -20.64 3.72 -5.94
C LEU A 63 -19.53 4.63 -6.49
N LEU A 64 -19.86 5.56 -7.38
CA LEU A 64 -18.90 6.51 -7.94
C LEU A 64 -18.33 7.44 -6.87
N ILE A 65 -19.18 7.97 -5.98
CA ILE A 65 -18.75 8.80 -4.85
C ILE A 65 -17.80 8.01 -3.93
N LEU A 66 -18.15 6.77 -3.61
CA LEU A 66 -17.31 5.91 -2.77
C LEU A 66 -15.97 5.57 -3.45
N LEU A 67 -15.98 5.31 -4.76
CA LEU A 67 -14.78 5.08 -5.56
C LEU A 67 -13.87 6.32 -5.55
N LEU A 68 -14.40 7.48 -5.91
CA LEU A 68 -13.64 8.73 -5.91
C LEU A 68 -13.11 9.06 -4.52
N TRP A 69 -13.93 8.89 -3.49
CA TRP A 69 -13.49 9.12 -2.10
C TRP A 69 -12.34 8.20 -1.72
N SER A 70 -12.44 6.90 -1.99
CA SER A 70 -11.36 5.95 -1.72
C SER A 70 -10.08 6.32 -2.49
N TYR A 71 -10.19 6.66 -3.78
CA TYR A 71 -9.08 7.09 -4.61
C TYR A 71 -8.37 8.34 -4.04
N PHE A 72 -9.12 9.41 -3.75
CA PHE A 72 -8.57 10.63 -3.18
C PHE A 72 -7.89 10.38 -1.83
N ARG A 73 -8.44 9.46 -1.02
CA ARG A 73 -7.83 9.06 0.25
C ARG A 73 -6.52 8.31 0.05
N VAL A 74 -6.31 7.57 -1.02
CA VAL A 74 -5.01 6.93 -1.31
C VAL A 74 -3.99 7.95 -1.82
N VAL A 75 -4.41 8.83 -2.73
CA VAL A 75 -3.55 9.85 -3.36
C VAL A 75 -3.02 10.84 -2.33
N PHE A 76 -3.90 11.44 -1.51
CA PHE A 76 -3.51 12.55 -0.64
C PHE A 76 -3.09 12.14 0.76
N LYS A 77 -3.44 10.93 1.23
CA LYS A 77 -3.04 10.49 2.56
C LYS A 77 -1.56 10.13 2.57
N ASN A 78 -0.86 10.58 3.61
CA ASN A 78 0.49 10.12 3.87
C ASN A 78 0.48 8.58 4.04
N PRO A 79 1.38 7.84 3.37
CA PRO A 79 1.45 6.38 3.49
C PRO A 79 2.00 5.90 4.83
N GLY A 80 2.57 6.80 5.63
CA GLY A 80 3.16 6.53 6.94
C GLY A 80 4.65 6.82 6.94
N THR A 81 5.11 7.50 7.97
CA THR A 81 6.52 7.79 8.24
C THR A 81 7.01 6.95 9.41
N VAL A 82 8.33 6.75 9.49
CA VAL A 82 8.96 6.15 10.67
C VAL A 82 9.06 7.24 11.75
N PRO A 83 8.64 6.98 13.00
CA PRO A 83 8.81 7.93 14.09
C PRO A 83 10.30 8.13 14.43
N GLU A 84 10.71 9.36 14.71
CA GLU A 84 12.12 9.74 14.95
C GLU A 84 12.75 9.05 16.17
N ASN A 85 11.93 8.62 17.13
CA ASN A 85 12.35 7.94 18.35
C ASN A 85 12.29 6.40 18.25
N TRP A 86 12.19 5.84 17.05
CA TRP A 86 12.17 4.39 16.88
C TRP A 86 13.49 3.78 17.36
N LYS A 87 13.42 3.04 18.47
CA LYS A 87 14.50 2.19 18.97
C LYS A 87 14.10 0.73 18.75
N PRO A 88 15.01 -0.14 18.29
CA PRO A 88 14.76 -1.58 18.33
C PRO A 88 14.54 -1.96 19.80
N SER A 89 13.38 -2.51 20.15
CA SER A 89 13.18 -3.09 21.49
C SER A 89 14.07 -4.33 21.59
N VAL A 90 15.16 -4.21 22.35
CA VAL A 90 16.05 -5.34 22.66
C VAL A 90 15.52 -6.13 23.89
N GLU A 91 14.49 -5.61 24.58
CA GLU A 91 14.18 -6.01 25.96
C GLU A 91 13.22 -7.22 26.13
N GLU A 92 12.38 -7.58 25.16
CA GLU A 92 11.25 -8.50 25.42
C GLU A 92 11.52 -9.99 25.17
N ASP A 93 12.68 -10.37 24.62
CA ASP A 93 13.03 -11.79 24.40
C ASP A 93 13.91 -12.42 25.47
N ASN A 94 14.51 -11.63 26.37
CA ASN A 94 15.40 -12.19 27.41
C ASN A 94 14.64 -12.73 28.63
N LEU A 95 13.32 -12.50 28.76
CA LEU A 95 12.54 -12.99 29.92
C LEU A 95 11.91 -14.37 29.72
N GLN A 96 11.89 -14.94 28.51
CA GLN A 96 11.28 -16.25 28.25
C GLN A 96 12.29 -17.40 28.13
N ALA A 97 13.58 -17.13 28.29
CA ALA A 97 14.65 -18.14 28.25
C ALA A 97 15.09 -18.67 29.63
N SER A 98 14.49 -18.19 30.73
CA SER A 98 14.87 -18.58 32.10
C SER A 98 13.79 -19.40 32.81
N THR A 99 13.24 -20.42 32.15
CA THR A 99 12.39 -21.41 32.83
C THR A 99 12.66 -22.81 32.28
N HIS A 100 13.81 -23.40 32.62
CA HIS A 100 13.93 -24.85 32.63
C HIS A 100 14.91 -25.29 33.73
N PRO A 101 14.54 -26.18 34.67
CA PRO A 101 15.41 -26.56 35.77
C PRO A 101 16.57 -27.43 35.28
N THR A 102 17.79 -27.09 35.71
CA THR A 102 19.01 -27.86 35.51
C THR A 102 19.03 -29.10 36.41
N HIS A 103 19.21 -30.29 35.83
CA HIS A 103 19.65 -31.48 36.56
C HIS A 103 20.77 -32.19 35.78
N SER A 104 21.76 -32.66 36.55
CA SER A 104 22.85 -33.62 36.26
C SER A 104 24.03 -33.20 35.35
N ASP A 105 25.15 -32.92 36.01
CA ASP A 105 26.43 -33.65 35.98
C ASP A 105 27.35 -33.69 34.71
N GLN A 106 28.56 -33.15 34.94
CA GLN A 106 29.90 -33.72 34.67
C GLN A 106 30.64 -33.56 33.31
N VAL A 107 31.81 -32.89 33.43
CA VAL A 107 33.14 -33.12 32.80
C VAL A 107 33.38 -32.70 31.33
N ALA A 108 34.46 -31.92 31.13
CA ALA A 108 35.06 -31.48 29.84
C ALA A 108 36.25 -32.40 29.44
N PRO A 109 37.05 -32.12 28.39
CA PRO A 109 36.82 -31.53 27.05
C PRO A 109 37.32 -32.49 25.92
N ASP A 110 36.95 -32.30 24.64
CA ASP A 110 37.87 -32.49 23.49
C ASP A 110 37.25 -32.21 22.11
N ALA A 111 38.14 -31.97 21.16
CA ALA A 111 37.99 -31.40 19.83
C ALA A 111 37.11 -32.18 18.83
N SER A 112 36.36 -31.40 18.00
CA SER A 112 35.82 -31.56 16.61
C SER A 112 35.31 -32.94 16.13
N PRO A 113 34.28 -33.11 15.23
CA PRO A 113 33.85 -32.19 14.16
C PRO A 113 32.33 -32.18 13.81
N SER A 114 31.95 -31.26 12.90
CA SER A 114 30.78 -31.30 11.98
C SER A 114 29.37 -31.52 12.53
N THR A 115 28.49 -30.53 12.34
CA THR A 115 27.06 -30.77 12.04
C THR A 115 26.40 -29.53 11.41
N GLN A 116 25.86 -29.73 10.20
CA GLN A 116 24.69 -29.04 9.67
C GLN A 116 23.55 -29.16 10.72
N SER A 117 22.64 -28.24 10.99
CA SER A 117 21.75 -27.47 10.11
C SER A 117 20.79 -26.63 10.99
N LEU A 118 20.06 -25.66 10.39
CA LEU A 118 18.77 -25.06 10.82
C LEU A 118 18.63 -24.61 12.29
N ASP A 119 18.53 -23.33 12.65
CA ASP A 119 17.44 -22.42 12.27
C ASP A 119 17.92 -20.97 12.32
N GLY A 120 18.28 -20.45 11.15
CA GLY A 120 18.63 -19.05 10.96
C GLY A 120 17.39 -18.18 10.86
N ILE A 121 16.71 -17.90 11.97
CA ILE A 121 15.96 -16.63 12.09
C ILE A 121 17.01 -15.56 12.38
N GLU A 122 17.81 -15.24 11.36
CA GLU A 122 18.62 -14.03 11.37
C GLU A 122 17.61 -12.88 11.38
N ARG A 123 17.26 -12.40 12.57
CA ARG A 123 16.45 -11.19 12.74
C ARG A 123 17.25 -10.06 12.11
N ARG A 124 16.97 -9.82 10.83
CA ARG A 124 17.62 -8.81 10.01
C ARG A 124 17.52 -7.50 10.77
N GLN A 125 18.63 -7.14 11.43
CA GLN A 125 18.76 -5.93 12.22
C GLN A 125 18.16 -4.79 11.40
N PRO A 126 17.18 -4.04 11.93
CA PRO A 126 16.47 -3.06 11.12
C PRO A 126 17.48 -2.00 10.65
N GLY A 127 17.78 -2.02 9.34
CA GLY A 127 18.93 -1.30 8.81
C GLY A 127 18.79 0.22 8.92
N TYR A 128 19.87 0.96 8.76
CA TYR A 128 19.82 2.43 8.70
C TYR A 128 19.46 2.90 7.28
N CYS A 129 18.78 4.04 7.15
CA CYS A 129 18.60 4.72 5.87
C CYS A 129 19.60 5.88 5.74
N THR A 130 20.57 5.74 4.84
CA THR A 130 21.56 6.80 4.56
C THR A 130 20.97 8.04 3.89
N HIS A 131 19.89 7.90 3.11
CA HIS A 131 19.24 9.03 2.44
C HIS A 131 18.42 9.90 3.40
N CYS A 132 17.69 9.26 4.32
CA CYS A 132 16.83 9.96 5.28
C CYS A 132 17.50 10.18 6.65
N GLN A 133 18.67 9.57 6.88
CA GLN A 133 19.42 9.61 8.13
C GLN A 133 18.60 9.13 9.36
N ILE A 134 17.76 8.11 9.16
CA ILE A 134 16.92 7.51 10.21
C ILE A 134 17.11 6.00 10.31
N GLY A 135 16.92 5.44 11.51
CA GLY A 135 16.80 3.99 11.70
C GLY A 135 15.54 3.46 11.02
N LYS A 136 15.62 2.37 10.25
CA LYS A 136 14.43 1.76 9.64
C LYS A 136 13.76 0.89 10.69
N SER A 137 12.46 1.07 10.92
CA SER A 137 11.68 0.07 11.64
C SER A 137 11.53 -1.22 10.82
N PRO A 138 11.10 -2.35 11.42
CA PRO A 138 10.75 -3.55 10.67
C PRO A 138 9.75 -3.21 9.54
N ARG A 139 10.00 -3.76 8.35
CA ARG A 139 9.21 -3.54 7.12
C ARG A 139 9.17 -2.09 6.60
N CYS A 140 10.08 -1.22 7.04
CA CYS A 140 10.25 0.11 6.45
C CYS A 140 11.19 0.06 5.23
N HIS A 141 10.80 0.72 4.14
CA HIS A 141 11.62 0.85 2.94
C HIS A 141 11.72 2.31 2.48
N HIS A 142 12.88 2.69 1.93
CA HIS A 142 13.07 4.00 1.33
C HIS A 142 12.55 3.97 -0.11
N CYS A 143 11.62 4.87 -0.44
CA CYS A 143 11.17 5.04 -1.81
C CYS A 143 11.96 6.17 -2.47
N SER A 144 12.74 5.85 -3.51
CA SER A 144 13.49 6.82 -4.31
C SER A 144 12.59 7.76 -5.13
N VAL A 145 11.36 7.36 -5.45
CA VAL A 145 10.43 8.24 -6.19
C VAL A 145 9.83 9.30 -5.27
N CYS A 146 9.44 8.90 -4.05
CA CYS A 146 8.91 9.81 -3.03
C CYS A 146 9.98 10.48 -2.18
N GLN A 147 11.25 10.05 -2.29
CA GLN A 147 12.41 10.53 -1.52
C GLN A 147 12.16 10.50 0.00
N ARG A 148 11.53 9.42 0.49
CA ARG A 148 11.22 9.23 1.91
C ARG A 148 11.17 7.77 2.30
N CYS A 149 11.42 7.50 3.58
CA CYS A 149 11.13 6.22 4.20
C CYS A 149 9.63 6.06 4.45
N VAL A 150 9.06 4.94 4.02
CA VAL A 150 7.64 4.61 4.17
C VAL A 150 7.48 3.41 5.10
N LEU A 151 6.66 3.58 6.13
CA LEU A 151 6.35 2.54 7.11
C LEU A 151 5.46 1.45 6.48
N LYS A 152 5.83 0.17 6.68
CA LYS A 152 5.18 -0.98 6.04
C LYS A 152 4.93 -0.72 4.55
N MET A 153 5.95 -0.22 3.86
CA MET A 153 5.86 0.08 2.44
C MET A 153 5.50 -1.19 1.67
N ASP A 154 4.45 -1.11 0.88
CA ASP A 154 4.07 -2.16 -0.05
C ASP A 154 4.74 -1.88 -1.41
N HIS A 155 4.31 -0.78 -2.08
CA HIS A 155 4.91 -0.33 -3.33
C HIS A 155 4.74 1.17 -3.57
N HIS A 156 5.45 1.72 -4.56
CA HIS A 156 5.13 3.02 -5.14
C HIS A 156 4.16 2.82 -6.30
N CYS A 157 2.97 3.41 -6.21
CA CYS A 157 1.92 3.19 -7.19
C CYS A 157 1.80 4.41 -8.11
N ILE A 158 2.10 4.20 -9.39
CA ILE A 158 2.09 5.24 -10.43
C ILE A 158 0.66 5.77 -10.65
N TRP A 159 -0.35 4.92 -10.49
CA TRP A 159 -1.77 5.26 -10.67
C TRP A 159 -2.33 6.26 -9.64
N VAL A 160 -1.71 6.32 -8.46
CA VAL A 160 -2.07 7.25 -7.38
C VAL A 160 -0.96 8.26 -7.10
N VAL A 161 0.15 8.20 -7.85
CA VAL A 161 1.34 9.07 -7.73
C VAL A 161 1.84 9.16 -6.28
N ASN A 162 1.69 8.07 -5.52
CA ASN A 162 2.00 8.01 -4.10
C ASN A 162 2.44 6.59 -3.72
N CYS A 163 3.15 6.46 -2.61
CA CYS A 163 3.40 5.15 -2.02
C CYS A 163 2.14 4.61 -1.37
N VAL A 164 2.01 3.29 -1.38
CA VAL A 164 1.07 2.55 -0.55
C VAL A 164 1.85 2.00 0.64
N GLY A 165 1.39 2.33 1.84
CA GLY A 165 2.02 1.96 3.10
C GLY A 165 1.01 1.90 4.24
N ALA A 166 1.51 1.78 5.48
CA ALA A 166 0.69 1.52 6.67
C ALA A 166 -0.59 2.36 6.80
N GLN A 167 -0.53 3.66 6.49
CA GLN A 167 -1.63 4.59 6.77
C GLN A 167 -2.67 4.72 5.64
N ASN A 168 -2.32 4.33 4.41
CA ASN A 168 -3.22 4.41 3.26
C ASN A 168 -3.56 3.04 2.63
N TYR A 169 -2.96 1.95 3.11
CA TYR A 169 -3.21 0.58 2.63
C TYR A 169 -4.70 0.20 2.62
N LYS A 170 -5.44 0.53 3.68
CA LYS A 170 -6.88 0.20 3.75
C LYS A 170 -7.73 0.90 2.69
N PHE A 171 -7.38 2.14 2.34
CA PHE A 171 -8.09 2.88 1.29
C PHE A 171 -7.72 2.32 -0.09
N PHE A 172 -6.48 1.84 -0.25
CA PHE A 172 -6.03 1.20 -1.49
C PHE A 172 -6.77 -0.12 -1.73
N LEU A 173 -6.93 -0.95 -0.71
CA LEU A 173 -7.74 -2.18 -0.82
C LEU A 173 -9.21 -1.88 -1.14
N LEU A 174 -9.81 -0.89 -0.47
CA LEU A 174 -11.19 -0.49 -0.76
C LEU A 174 -11.34 0.00 -2.21
N PHE A 175 -10.39 0.82 -2.69
CA PHE A 175 -10.35 1.28 -4.07
C PHE A 175 -10.27 0.11 -5.07
N LEU A 176 -9.39 -0.87 -4.83
CA LEU A 176 -9.27 -2.06 -5.68
C LEU A 176 -10.57 -2.88 -5.69
N PHE A 177 -11.20 -3.09 -4.53
CA PHE A 177 -12.45 -3.82 -4.41
C PHE A 177 -13.60 -3.14 -5.19
N LEU A 178 -13.65 -1.80 -5.20
CA LEU A 178 -14.69 -1.06 -5.93
C LEU A 178 -14.48 -1.10 -7.45
N ILE A 179 -13.23 -1.19 -7.92
CA ILE A 179 -12.93 -1.34 -9.34
C ILE A 179 -13.16 -2.77 -9.82
N TRP A 180 -12.82 -3.75 -9.00
CA TRP A 180 -12.96 -5.17 -9.31
C TRP A 180 -13.78 -5.89 -8.22
N PRO A 181 -15.11 -5.73 -8.22
CA PRO A 181 -15.96 -6.32 -7.19
C PRO A 181 -16.15 -7.84 -7.35
N PHE A 182 -15.73 -8.45 -8.47
CA PHE A 182 -15.92 -9.86 -8.79
C PHE A 182 -14.60 -10.58 -9.03
N HIS A 183 -13.91 -10.96 -7.97
CA HIS A 183 -12.95 -12.07 -8.00
C HIS A 183 -13.46 -13.18 -7.07
#